data_AF-A0A7K4B4E6-F1
#
_entry.id   AF-A0A7K4B4E6-F1
#
_cell.length_a   1.000
_cell.length_b   1.000
_cell.length_c   1.000
_cell.angle_alpha   90.00
_cell.angle_beta   90.00
_cell.angle_gamma   90.00
#
_symmetry.space_group_name_H-M   'P 1'
#
loop_
_entity.id
_entity.type
_entity.pdbx_description
1 polymer ?
#
loop_
_entity_poly.entity_id
_entity_poly.type
_entity_poly.pdbx_seq_one_letter_code
_entity_poly.pdbx_strand_id
1 'polypeptide(L)'
;MSSKLKTGDIVRCTFQGLDCDGKFITSQDGMATIKLASGYNIGVPEESLVKTGTYETAERKVSEIVQKADLPKISIISTGGTIASEKDYRTGAVTSQVHATDILDAIPGLASMARFKAVQVCNILSENMTPAIWKLLAQAIYDEIKEGARGIVVTHGTDTMAYSAAAMSFMLKTPVPIVFVGSQRSADRPSSDNTMNGLCAAKAALSDLGEVVVVMHGTTH
;
A
#
# COMPACT_ATOMS: atom_id res chain seq x y z
N MET A 1 -8.56 37.15 -2.45
CA MET A 1 -9.01 35.75 -2.54
C MET A 1 -7.76 34.88 -2.47
N SER A 2 -7.41 34.37 -1.30
CA SER A 2 -6.17 33.58 -1.13
C SER A 2 -6.33 32.26 -1.87
N SER A 3 -5.45 31.97 -2.83
CA SER A 3 -5.45 30.69 -3.53
C SER A 3 -5.17 29.59 -2.50
N LYS A 4 -6.10 28.65 -2.33
CA LYS A 4 -5.95 27.52 -1.41
C LYS A 4 -4.62 26.80 -1.69
N LEU A 5 -3.73 26.77 -0.70
CA LEU A 5 -2.43 26.09 -0.80
C LEU A 5 -2.65 24.59 -1.08
N LYS A 6 -1.83 24.02 -1.95
CA LYS A 6 -1.82 22.59 -2.28
C LYS A 6 -0.54 21.95 -1.77
N THR A 7 -0.64 20.70 -1.31
CA THR A 7 0.54 19.91 -0.91
C THR A 7 1.60 19.94 -2.01
N GLY A 8 2.83 20.28 -1.62
CA GLY A 8 3.97 20.48 -2.49
C GLY A 8 4.26 21.93 -2.83
N ASP A 9 3.27 22.84 -2.79
CA ASP A 9 3.45 24.25 -3.12
C ASP A 9 4.65 24.85 -2.38
N ILE A 10 5.43 25.67 -3.08
CA ILE A 10 6.57 26.36 -2.48
C ILE A 10 6.02 27.58 -1.75
N VAL A 11 6.35 27.68 -0.47
CA VAL A 11 5.86 28.71 0.44
C VAL A 11 7.00 29.32 1.22
N ARG A 12 6.84 30.59 1.57
CA ARG A 12 7.72 31.35 2.45
C ARG A 12 6.98 31.76 3.71
N CYS A 13 7.64 31.70 4.86
CA CYS A 13 7.14 32.27 6.11
C CYS A 13 8.30 32.77 6.98
N THR A 14 7.96 33.54 8.02
CA THR A 14 8.89 33.95 9.06
C THR A 14 8.63 33.12 10.32
N PHE A 15 9.64 32.40 10.80
CA PHE A 15 9.58 31.61 12.02
C PHE A 15 10.65 32.08 13.00
N GLN A 16 10.24 32.49 14.20
CA GLN A 16 11.13 33.04 15.24
C GLN A 16 12.02 34.21 14.74
N GLY A 17 11.49 35.04 13.83
CA GLY A 17 12.22 36.16 13.25
C GLY A 17 13.18 35.79 12.12
N LEU A 18 13.21 34.52 11.69
CA LEU A 18 13.98 34.05 10.55
C LEU A 18 13.07 33.74 9.38
N ASP A 19 13.40 34.28 8.21
CA ASP A 19 12.70 33.92 6.98
C ASP A 19 13.12 32.52 6.55
N CYS A 20 12.14 31.69 6.22
CA CYS A 20 12.36 30.34 5.76
C CYS A 20 11.46 30.00 4.56
N ASP A 21 12.06 29.27 3.62
CA ASP A 21 11.39 28.70 2.48
C ASP A 21 11.17 27.21 2.71
N GLY A 22 10.00 26.72 2.30
CA GLY A 22 9.65 25.33 2.44
C GLY A 22 8.58 24.89 1.44
N LYS A 23 8.26 23.60 1.51
CA LYS A 23 7.14 23.02 0.77
C LYS A 23 5.98 22.85 1.72
N PHE A 24 4.81 23.36 1.34
CA PHE A 24 3.58 23.14 2.09
C PHE A 24 3.23 21.65 2.10
N ILE A 25 2.97 21.08 3.27
CA ILE A 25 2.56 19.67 3.42
C ILE A 25 1.05 19.58 3.60
N THR A 26 0.55 20.15 4.70
CA THR A 26 -0.86 20.13 5.09
C THR A 26 -1.14 21.28 6.05
N SER A 27 -2.42 21.60 6.26
CA SER A 27 -2.87 22.51 7.30
C SER A 27 -3.98 21.86 8.11
N GLN A 28 -3.94 22.04 9.43
CA GLN A 28 -4.97 21.59 10.36
C GLN A 28 -5.12 22.64 11.46
N ASP A 29 -6.36 23.01 11.78
CA ASP A 29 -6.70 23.95 12.85
C ASP A 29 -5.94 25.29 12.77
N GLY A 30 -5.76 25.82 11.56
CA GLY A 30 -5.07 27.09 11.30
C GLY A 30 -3.54 27.02 11.34
N MET A 31 -2.98 25.84 11.59
CA MET A 31 -1.53 25.59 11.60
C MET A 31 -1.13 24.78 10.37
N ALA A 32 -0.24 25.34 9.57
CA ALA A 32 0.36 24.69 8.43
C ALA A 32 1.67 24.00 8.80
N THR A 33 1.86 22.78 8.29
CA THR A 33 3.15 22.08 8.32
C THR A 33 3.89 22.36 7.02
N ILE A 34 5.12 22.87 7.12
CA ILE A 34 6.01 23.06 5.96
C ILE A 34 7.29 22.22 6.11
N LYS A 35 7.80 21.71 4.98
CA LYS A 35 9.07 21.00 4.90
C LYS A 35 10.18 21.92 4.42
N LEU A 36 11.16 22.17 5.27
CA LEU A 36 12.32 23.00 4.96
C LEU A 36 13.27 22.30 3.99
N ALA A 37 14.16 23.06 3.36
CA ALA A 37 15.22 22.51 2.49
C ALA A 37 16.16 21.53 3.23
N SER A 38 16.31 21.67 4.55
CA SER A 38 17.04 20.74 5.41
C SER A 38 16.36 19.37 5.56
N GLY A 39 15.10 19.24 5.14
CA GLY A 39 14.29 18.03 5.28
C GLY A 39 13.45 17.97 6.56
N TYR A 40 13.65 18.90 7.50
CA TYR A 40 12.83 19.02 8.72
C TYR A 40 11.46 19.61 8.43
N ASN A 41 10.47 19.20 9.22
CA ASN A 41 9.13 19.78 9.21
C ASN A 41 9.00 20.78 10.36
N ILE A 42 8.39 21.93 10.10
CA ILE A 42 8.00 22.91 11.13
C ILE A 42 6.52 23.26 11.00
N GLY A 43 5.90 23.66 12.12
CA GLY A 43 4.53 24.16 12.16
C GLY A 43 4.49 25.69 12.26
N VAL A 44 3.72 26.34 11.40
CA VAL A 44 3.56 27.81 11.37
C VAL A 44 2.09 28.18 11.14
N PRO A 45 1.61 29.34 11.59
CA PRO A 45 0.26 29.80 11.28
C PRO A 45 0.03 29.85 9.78
N GLU A 46 -1.09 29.32 9.29
CA GLU A 46 -1.37 29.27 7.84
C GLU A 46 -1.43 30.67 7.24
N GLU A 47 -1.94 31.66 7.98
CA GLU A 47 -1.97 33.07 7.54
C GLU A 47 -0.58 33.68 7.33
N SER A 48 0.48 33.10 7.92
CA SER A 48 1.85 33.60 7.78
C SER A 48 2.52 33.13 6.50
N LEU A 49 1.87 32.21 5.76
CA LEU A 49 2.43 31.63 4.54
C LEU A 49 2.14 32.48 3.31
N VAL A 50 3.19 32.71 2.53
CA VAL A 50 3.10 33.30 1.20
C VAL A 50 3.49 32.24 0.18
N LYS A 51 2.57 31.91 -0.74
CA LYS A 51 2.88 31.02 -1.87
C LYS A 51 3.85 31.71 -2.82
N THR A 52 4.99 31.07 -3.07
CA THR A 52 6.04 31.57 -3.98
C THR A 52 6.22 30.69 -5.22
N GLY A 53 5.68 29.48 -5.22
CA GLY A 53 5.71 28.59 -6.39
C GLY A 53 4.68 27.47 -6.30
N THR A 54 4.38 26.86 -7.45
CA THR A 54 3.52 25.68 -7.52
C THR A 54 4.39 24.45 -7.75
N TYR A 55 4.05 23.36 -7.06
CA TYR A 55 4.70 22.08 -7.33
C TYR A 55 4.03 21.38 -8.51
N GLU A 56 4.82 21.02 -9.51
CA GLU A 56 4.42 20.06 -10.52
C GLU A 56 4.77 18.66 -10.01
N THR A 57 3.74 17.85 -9.79
CA THR A 57 3.89 16.42 -9.53
C THR A 57 4.60 15.79 -10.72
N ALA A 58 5.75 15.17 -10.48
CA ALA A 58 6.36 14.31 -11.49
C ALA A 58 5.43 13.09 -11.67
N GLU A 59 5.00 12.83 -12.90
CA GLU A 59 4.28 11.60 -13.21
C GLU A 59 5.16 10.40 -12.86
N ARG A 60 4.62 9.47 -12.06
CA ARG A 60 5.29 8.20 -11.77
C ARG A 60 5.42 7.45 -13.09
N LYS A 61 6.66 7.25 -13.56
CA LYS A 61 6.92 6.34 -14.67
C LYS A 61 6.62 4.92 -14.19
N VAL A 62 5.53 4.34 -14.68
CA VAL A 62 5.23 2.92 -14.45
C VAL A 62 6.18 2.11 -15.32
N SER A 63 7.04 1.32 -14.69
CA SER A 63 7.89 0.35 -15.36
C SER A 63 7.00 -0.73 -15.98
N GLU A 64 7.09 -0.97 -17.30
CA GLU A 64 6.50 -2.18 -17.88
C GLU A 64 7.33 -3.39 -17.44
N ILE A 65 6.83 -4.17 -16.49
CA ILE A 65 7.46 -5.43 -16.08
C ILE A 65 6.92 -6.55 -16.97
N VAL A 66 7.77 -7.04 -17.86
CA VAL A 66 7.45 -8.21 -18.70
C VAL A 66 7.46 -9.46 -17.83
N GLN A 67 6.29 -10.06 -17.66
CA GLN A 67 6.12 -11.29 -16.88
C GLN A 67 6.27 -12.51 -17.77
N LYS A 68 6.95 -13.55 -17.28
CA LYS A 68 7.17 -14.77 -18.05
C LYS A 68 5.87 -15.56 -18.19
N ALA A 69 5.48 -15.88 -19.43
CA ALA A 69 4.17 -16.46 -19.73
C ALA A 69 4.01 -17.92 -19.26
N ASP A 70 5.11 -18.64 -19.09
CA ASP A 70 5.17 -20.04 -18.64
C ASP A 70 5.03 -20.19 -17.11
N LEU A 71 5.12 -19.09 -16.36
CA LEU A 71 4.96 -19.10 -14.91
C LEU A 71 3.48 -19.23 -14.48
N PRO A 72 3.23 -19.86 -13.32
CA PRO A 72 1.87 -19.97 -12.76
C PRO A 72 1.27 -18.59 -12.48
N LYS A 73 -0.05 -18.46 -12.68
CA LYS A 73 -0.80 -17.23 -12.36
C LYS A 73 -1.09 -17.15 -10.86
N ILE A 74 -0.69 -16.07 -10.22
CA ILE A 74 -1.16 -15.66 -8.90
C ILE A 74 -1.97 -14.37 -9.05
N SER A 75 -3.08 -14.28 -8.33
CA SER A 75 -3.81 -13.01 -8.21
C SER A 75 -3.57 -12.40 -6.83
N ILE A 76 -3.10 -11.15 -6.82
CA ILE A 76 -2.97 -10.34 -5.61
C ILE A 76 -4.23 -9.49 -5.49
N ILE A 77 -5.00 -9.72 -4.44
CA ILE A 77 -6.24 -9.00 -4.16
C ILE A 77 -5.99 -8.04 -3.00
N SER A 78 -6.06 -6.75 -3.28
CA SER A 78 -5.84 -5.71 -2.28
C SER A 78 -7.13 -5.25 -1.62
N THR A 79 -7.09 -5.22 -0.30
CA THR A 79 -8.12 -4.61 0.57
C THR A 79 -7.61 -3.34 1.26
N GLY A 80 -6.39 -2.91 0.89
CA GLY A 80 -5.57 -1.96 1.63
C GLY A 80 -4.39 -2.66 2.31
N GLY A 81 -3.96 -2.13 3.45
CA GLY A 81 -2.83 -2.64 4.21
C GLY A 81 -1.47 -2.12 3.73
N THR A 82 -0.51 -2.19 4.63
CA THR A 82 0.78 -1.51 4.50
C THR A 82 1.72 -2.13 3.47
N ILE A 83 1.52 -3.41 3.12
CA ILE A 83 2.31 -4.17 2.13
C ILE A 83 2.28 -3.54 0.73
N ALA A 84 1.18 -2.87 0.38
CA ALA A 84 0.97 -2.19 -0.88
C ALA A 84 0.92 -0.66 -0.70
N SER A 85 1.64 -0.10 0.27
CA SER A 85 1.68 1.35 0.52
C SER A 85 3.09 1.90 0.34
N GLU A 86 3.23 2.96 -0.45
CA GLU A 86 4.47 3.68 -0.67
C GLU A 86 4.37 5.09 -0.11
N LYS A 87 5.43 5.59 0.53
CA LYS A 87 5.48 6.95 1.03
C LYS A 87 6.30 7.82 0.09
N ASP A 88 5.69 8.87 -0.44
CA ASP A 88 6.41 9.94 -1.11
C ASP A 88 7.12 10.79 -0.05
N TYR A 89 8.43 10.59 0.10
CA TYR A 89 9.24 11.35 1.05
C TYR A 89 9.35 12.85 0.74
N ARG A 90 9.01 13.30 -0.48
CA ARG A 90 9.02 14.72 -0.85
C ARG A 90 7.82 15.46 -0.29
N THR A 91 6.65 14.82 -0.32
CA THR A 91 5.37 15.39 0.13
C THR A 91 4.91 14.86 1.47
N GLY A 92 5.46 13.73 1.93
CA GLY A 92 5.00 12.98 3.10
C GLY A 92 3.76 12.12 2.83
N ALA A 93 3.18 12.17 1.63
CA ALA A 93 1.97 11.45 1.26
C ALA A 93 2.21 9.93 1.19
N VAL A 94 1.20 9.15 1.56
CA VAL A 94 1.21 7.69 1.37
C VAL A 94 0.27 7.36 0.22
N THR A 95 0.77 6.69 -0.80
CA THR A 95 0.01 6.23 -1.95
C THR A 95 -0.10 4.71 -1.94
N SER A 96 -1.28 4.20 -2.27
CA SER A 96 -1.47 2.77 -2.42
C SER A 96 -0.99 2.33 -3.80
N GLN A 97 -0.28 1.20 -3.84
CA GLN A 97 0.17 0.51 -5.03
C GLN A 97 -1.03 -0.26 -5.60
N VAL A 98 -1.53 0.18 -6.76
CA VAL A 98 -2.75 -0.34 -7.38
C VAL A 98 -2.41 -1.33 -8.51
N HIS A 99 -1.23 -1.20 -9.11
CA HIS A 99 -0.81 -2.04 -10.23
C HIS A 99 0.09 -3.19 -9.78
N ALA A 100 0.01 -4.32 -10.50
CA ALA A 100 0.88 -5.47 -10.24
C ALA A 100 2.36 -5.09 -10.37
N THR A 101 2.70 -4.17 -11.29
CA THR A 101 4.04 -3.65 -11.49
C THR A 101 4.58 -2.95 -10.25
N ASP A 102 3.75 -2.18 -9.54
CA ASP A 102 4.16 -1.48 -8.32
C ASP A 102 4.57 -2.49 -7.22
N ILE A 103 3.80 -3.56 -7.07
CA ILE A 103 4.06 -4.62 -6.07
C ILE A 103 5.32 -5.43 -6.44
N LEU A 104 5.49 -5.72 -7.72
CA LEU A 104 6.68 -6.43 -8.23
C LEU A 104 7.96 -5.60 -8.07
N ASP A 105 7.87 -4.28 -8.26
CA ASP A 105 8.98 -3.35 -7.99
C ASP A 105 9.27 -3.25 -6.49
N ALA A 106 8.24 -3.25 -5.64
CA ALA A 106 8.38 -3.16 -4.18
C ALA A 106 8.92 -4.44 -3.52
N ILE A 107 8.68 -5.61 -4.12
CA ILE A 107 9.11 -6.90 -3.58
C ILE A 107 9.94 -7.64 -4.64
N PRO A 108 11.23 -7.28 -4.76
CA PRO A 108 12.16 -7.95 -5.66
C PRO A 108 12.18 -9.46 -5.39
N GLY A 109 12.03 -10.26 -6.45
CA GLY A 109 12.01 -11.72 -6.39
C GLY A 109 10.64 -12.32 -6.76
N LEU A 110 9.54 -11.61 -6.55
CA LEU A 110 8.21 -12.09 -6.95
C LEU A 110 8.15 -12.44 -8.44
N ALA A 111 8.65 -11.56 -9.32
CA ALA A 111 8.62 -11.74 -10.77
C ALA A 111 9.32 -13.03 -11.26
N SER A 112 10.18 -13.65 -10.43
CA SER A 112 10.83 -14.93 -10.75
C SER A 112 10.00 -16.16 -10.37
N MET A 113 9.01 -16.00 -9.49
CA MET A 113 8.22 -17.09 -8.91
C MET A 113 6.93 -17.37 -9.67
N ALA A 114 6.24 -16.33 -10.12
CA ALA A 114 4.92 -16.41 -10.72
C ALA A 114 4.66 -15.20 -11.62
N ARG A 115 3.57 -15.28 -12.40
CA ARG A 115 2.97 -14.10 -13.02
C ARG A 115 1.82 -13.59 -12.15
N PHE A 116 1.83 -12.31 -11.82
CA PHE A 116 0.92 -11.66 -10.90
C PHE A 116 -0.09 -10.78 -11.65
N LYS A 117 -1.36 -10.92 -11.28
CA LYS A 117 -2.44 -9.97 -11.60
C LYS A 117 -2.81 -9.25 -10.30
N ALA A 118 -2.91 -7.93 -10.33
CA ALA A 118 -3.40 -7.17 -9.18
C ALA A 118 -4.89 -6.82 -9.38
N VAL A 119 -5.67 -6.98 -8.32
CA VAL A 119 -7.08 -6.60 -8.26
C VAL A 119 -7.29 -5.81 -6.97
N GLN A 120 -7.89 -4.63 -7.07
CA GLN A 120 -8.23 -3.85 -5.89
C GLN A 120 -9.71 -4.02 -5.58
N VAL A 121 -10.03 -4.58 -4.42
CA VAL A 121 -11.41 -4.70 -3.91
C VAL A 121 -11.80 -3.45 -3.14
N CYS A 122 -10.91 -2.99 -2.27
CA CYS A 122 -11.09 -1.76 -1.50
C CYS A 122 -9.72 -1.24 -1.04
N ASN A 123 -9.70 -0.06 -0.44
CA ASN A 123 -8.53 0.52 0.20
C ASN A 123 -8.94 1.14 1.52
N ILE A 124 -8.94 0.33 2.58
CA ILE A 124 -9.37 0.75 3.91
C ILE A 124 -8.38 0.30 4.98
N LEU A 125 -8.47 0.95 6.14
CA LEU A 125 -7.88 0.41 7.35
C LEU A 125 -8.64 -0.85 7.77
N SER A 126 -7.92 -1.85 8.29
CA SER A 126 -8.49 -3.14 8.71
C SER A 126 -9.63 -2.98 9.71
N GLU A 127 -9.55 -1.98 10.57
CA GLU A 127 -10.55 -1.67 11.61
C GLU A 127 -11.91 -1.29 11.02
N ASN A 128 -11.93 -0.81 9.76
CA ASN A 128 -13.16 -0.46 9.05
C ASN A 128 -13.71 -1.62 8.20
N MET A 129 -13.13 -2.82 8.32
CA MET A 129 -13.61 -3.99 7.59
C MET A 129 -15.00 -4.40 8.05
N THR A 130 -15.87 -4.75 7.10
CA THR A 130 -17.26 -5.13 7.41
C THR A 130 -17.65 -6.43 6.71
N PRO A 131 -18.68 -7.15 7.19
CA PRO A 131 -19.21 -8.33 6.50
C PRO A 131 -19.68 -8.05 5.06
N ALA A 132 -20.09 -6.83 4.75
CA ALA A 132 -20.44 -6.45 3.37
C ALA A 132 -19.20 -6.47 2.46
N ILE A 133 -18.06 -5.97 2.95
CA ILE A 133 -16.79 -6.00 2.21
C ILE A 133 -16.26 -7.43 2.12
N TRP A 134 -16.43 -8.27 3.14
CA TRP A 134 -16.09 -9.69 3.05
C TRP A 134 -16.79 -10.40 1.90
N LYS A 135 -18.06 -10.08 1.62
CA LYS A 135 -18.75 -10.64 0.44
C LYS A 135 -18.11 -10.19 -0.88
N LEU A 136 -17.70 -8.92 -0.98
CA LEU A 136 -16.99 -8.41 -2.16
C LEU A 136 -15.64 -9.10 -2.33
N LEU A 137 -14.91 -9.29 -1.24
CA LEU A 137 -13.64 -10.01 -1.22
C LEU A 137 -13.81 -11.47 -1.65
N ALA A 138 -14.80 -12.18 -1.08
CA ALA A 138 -15.10 -13.56 -1.44
C ALA A 138 -15.44 -13.70 -2.93
N GLN A 139 -16.23 -12.78 -3.48
CA GLN A 139 -16.58 -12.76 -4.90
C GLN A 139 -15.34 -12.53 -5.77
N ALA A 140 -14.51 -11.54 -5.44
CA ALA A 140 -13.27 -11.27 -6.18
C ALA A 140 -12.31 -12.47 -6.16
N ILE A 141 -12.15 -13.12 -5.01
CA ILE A 141 -11.35 -14.36 -4.89
C ILE A 141 -11.91 -15.44 -5.82
N TYR A 142 -13.22 -15.67 -5.77
CA TYR A 142 -13.88 -16.69 -6.59
C TYR A 142 -13.70 -16.42 -8.10
N ASP A 143 -13.83 -15.17 -8.54
CA ASP A 143 -13.69 -14.79 -9.94
C ASP A 143 -12.25 -14.98 -10.43
N GLU A 144 -11.25 -14.63 -9.61
CA GLU A 144 -9.84 -14.86 -9.96
C GLU A 144 -9.48 -16.35 -10.07
N ILE A 145 -10.03 -17.18 -9.18
CA ILE A 145 -9.88 -18.64 -9.26
C ILE A 145 -10.49 -19.16 -10.57
N LYS A 146 -11.68 -18.67 -10.94
CA LYS A 146 -12.33 -19.03 -12.23
C LYS A 146 -11.51 -18.61 -13.44
N GLU A 147 -10.82 -17.48 -13.37
CA GLU A 147 -9.89 -17.04 -14.40
C GLU A 147 -8.53 -17.78 -14.38
N GLY A 148 -8.44 -18.90 -13.66
CA GLY A 148 -7.28 -19.79 -13.65
C GLY A 148 -6.13 -19.32 -12.77
N ALA A 149 -6.38 -18.49 -11.76
CA ALA A 149 -5.38 -18.27 -10.71
C ALA A 149 -5.05 -19.59 -10.00
N ARG A 150 -3.77 -19.92 -9.92
CA ARG A 150 -3.23 -21.12 -9.23
C ARG A 150 -3.03 -20.90 -7.73
N GLY A 151 -3.15 -19.65 -7.29
CA GLY A 151 -3.12 -19.23 -5.89
C GLY A 151 -3.54 -17.77 -5.78
N ILE A 152 -4.03 -17.41 -4.60
CA ILE A 152 -4.52 -16.06 -4.29
C ILE A 152 -3.70 -15.51 -3.12
N VAL A 153 -3.26 -14.27 -3.24
CA VAL A 153 -2.63 -13.52 -2.16
C VAL A 153 -3.53 -12.33 -1.82
N VAL A 154 -4.04 -12.26 -0.60
CA VAL A 154 -4.87 -11.15 -0.13
C VAL A 154 -4.02 -10.22 0.72
N THR A 155 -3.77 -9.00 0.25
CA THR A 155 -3.12 -7.98 1.07
C THR A 155 -4.14 -7.31 1.98
N HIS A 156 -3.85 -7.32 3.28
CA HIS A 156 -4.80 -6.90 4.30
C HIS A 156 -4.09 -6.17 5.46
N GLY A 157 -4.82 -5.26 6.12
CA GLY A 157 -4.38 -4.65 7.37
C GLY A 157 -4.32 -5.69 8.50
N THR A 158 -3.37 -5.56 9.42
CA THR A 158 -3.05 -6.59 10.42
C THR A 158 -4.14 -6.78 11.47
N ASP A 159 -4.83 -5.71 11.86
CA ASP A 159 -5.64 -5.67 13.08
C ASP A 159 -6.83 -6.63 13.01
N THR A 160 -7.44 -6.77 11.84
CA THR A 160 -8.62 -7.63 11.63
C THR A 160 -8.39 -8.77 10.64
N MET A 161 -7.14 -9.00 10.22
CA MET A 161 -6.79 -10.01 9.21
C MET A 161 -7.29 -11.41 9.57
N ALA A 162 -7.12 -11.82 10.84
CA ALA A 162 -7.54 -13.13 11.31
C ALA A 162 -9.08 -13.33 11.19
N TYR A 163 -9.86 -12.27 11.43
CA TYR A 163 -11.32 -12.32 11.27
C TYR A 163 -11.71 -12.45 9.80
N SER A 164 -11.08 -11.69 8.91
CA SER A 164 -11.30 -11.80 7.46
C SER A 164 -10.91 -13.18 6.92
N ALA A 165 -9.78 -13.73 7.36
CA ALA A 165 -9.33 -15.07 6.97
C ALA A 165 -10.31 -16.16 7.46
N ALA A 166 -10.77 -16.07 8.71
CA ALA A 166 -11.80 -16.97 9.24
C ALA A 166 -13.10 -16.86 8.44
N ALA A 167 -13.57 -15.65 8.13
CA ALA A 167 -14.76 -15.44 7.31
C ALA A 167 -14.62 -16.09 5.93
N MET A 168 -13.48 -15.92 5.26
CA MET A 168 -13.23 -16.55 3.95
C MET A 168 -13.18 -18.07 4.04
N SER A 169 -12.67 -18.63 5.14
CA SER A 169 -12.61 -20.08 5.37
C SER A 169 -14.00 -20.72 5.39
N PHE A 170 -15.02 -19.99 5.83
CA PHE A 170 -16.41 -20.47 5.82
C PHE A 170 -17.17 -20.10 4.54
N MET A 171 -16.86 -18.96 3.93
CA MET A 171 -17.55 -18.49 2.72
C MET A 171 -17.09 -19.20 1.45
N LEU A 172 -15.86 -19.70 1.42
CA LEU A 172 -15.24 -20.25 0.21
C LEU A 172 -14.85 -21.72 0.39
N LYS A 173 -15.13 -22.51 -0.65
CA LYS A 173 -14.43 -23.78 -0.89
C LYS A 173 -13.44 -23.53 -2.01
N THR A 174 -12.15 -23.75 -1.76
CA THR A 174 -11.10 -23.38 -2.71
C THR A 174 -10.30 -24.60 -3.16
N PRO A 175 -10.02 -24.75 -4.47
CA PRO A 175 -9.10 -25.75 -4.99
C PRO A 175 -7.64 -25.28 -5.00
N VAL A 176 -7.38 -24.04 -4.60
CA VAL A 176 -6.06 -23.38 -4.61
C VAL A 176 -5.81 -22.64 -3.29
N PRO A 177 -4.55 -22.34 -2.93
CA PRO A 177 -4.30 -21.64 -1.68
C PRO A 177 -4.83 -20.20 -1.72
N ILE A 178 -5.47 -19.76 -0.62
CA ILE A 178 -5.85 -18.36 -0.40
C ILE A 178 -5.04 -17.84 0.78
N VAL A 179 -4.05 -16.99 0.51
CA VAL A 179 -3.07 -16.56 1.49
C VAL A 179 -3.30 -15.11 1.89
N PHE A 180 -3.71 -14.88 3.13
CA PHE A 180 -3.74 -13.55 3.73
C PHE A 180 -2.34 -13.14 4.19
N VAL A 181 -1.96 -11.91 3.87
CA VAL A 181 -0.65 -11.35 4.21
C VAL A 181 -0.76 -9.86 4.51
N GLY A 182 0.12 -9.39 5.39
CA GLY A 182 0.29 -7.97 5.70
C GLY A 182 1.69 -7.68 6.20
N SER A 183 1.86 -6.53 6.85
CA SER A 183 3.15 -6.09 7.38
C SER A 183 2.93 -5.36 8.69
N GLN A 184 3.61 -5.79 9.75
CA GLN A 184 3.57 -5.15 11.07
C GLN A 184 4.33 -3.83 11.08
N ARG A 185 5.39 -3.73 10.26
CA ARG A 185 6.16 -2.51 10.05
C ARG A 185 5.84 -1.94 8.69
N SER A 186 5.64 -0.63 8.64
CA SER A 186 5.30 0.06 7.40
C SER A 186 6.31 -0.19 6.28
N ALA A 187 5.83 -0.41 5.06
CA ALA A 187 6.63 -0.81 3.90
C ALA A 187 7.66 0.24 3.48
N ASP A 188 7.49 1.50 3.88
CA ASP A 188 8.45 2.57 3.64
C ASP A 188 9.71 2.45 4.51
N ARG A 189 9.71 1.60 5.55
CA ARG A 189 10.85 1.43 6.44
C ARG A 189 11.80 0.34 5.95
N PRO A 190 13.14 0.56 5.96
CA PRO A 190 14.11 -0.48 5.61
C PRO A 190 14.03 -1.74 6.48
N SER A 191 13.50 -1.61 7.69
CA SER A 191 13.31 -2.71 8.64
C SER A 191 11.96 -3.42 8.50
N SER A 192 11.22 -3.16 7.41
CA SER A 192 9.90 -3.70 7.16
C SER A 192 9.94 -5.22 6.95
N ASP A 193 8.95 -5.91 7.51
CA ASP A 193 8.66 -7.32 7.27
C ASP A 193 7.94 -7.58 5.93
N ASN A 194 7.57 -6.51 5.22
CA ASN A 194 6.80 -6.54 3.98
C ASN A 194 7.38 -7.49 2.92
N THR A 195 8.65 -7.31 2.58
CA THR A 195 9.30 -8.07 1.50
C THR A 195 9.33 -9.56 1.80
N MET A 196 9.74 -9.95 3.01
CA MET A 196 9.79 -11.36 3.40
C MET A 196 8.38 -11.97 3.48
N ASN A 197 7.42 -11.27 4.10
CA ASN A 197 6.03 -11.74 4.17
C ASN A 197 5.45 -11.94 2.76
N GLY A 198 5.66 -11.00 1.84
CA GLY A 198 5.18 -11.10 0.46
C GLY A 198 5.81 -12.27 -0.32
N LEU A 199 7.13 -12.48 -0.22
CA LEU A 199 7.80 -13.62 -0.85
C LEU A 199 7.31 -14.96 -0.27
N CYS A 200 7.17 -15.06 1.05
CA CYS A 200 6.65 -16.25 1.72
C CYS A 200 5.18 -16.51 1.36
N ALA A 201 4.36 -15.46 1.27
CA ALA A 201 2.97 -15.57 0.88
C ALA A 201 2.82 -16.04 -0.57
N ALA A 202 3.61 -15.50 -1.49
CA ALA A 202 3.66 -15.98 -2.86
C ALA A 202 4.11 -17.45 -2.94
N LYS A 203 5.10 -17.86 -2.13
CA LYS A 203 5.53 -19.26 -2.06
C LYS A 203 4.42 -20.17 -1.53
N ALA A 204 3.71 -19.76 -0.49
CA ALA A 204 2.55 -20.49 0.03
C ALA A 204 1.42 -20.57 -1.01
N ALA A 205 1.19 -19.50 -1.77
CA ALA A 205 0.21 -19.47 -2.85
C ALA A 205 0.56 -20.40 -4.03
N LEU A 206 1.82 -20.86 -4.15
CA LEU A 206 2.26 -21.85 -5.13
C LEU A 206 2.26 -23.29 -4.59
N SER A 207 1.90 -23.50 -3.32
CA SER A 207 1.82 -24.82 -2.72
C SER A 207 0.58 -25.60 -3.17
N ASP A 208 0.45 -26.84 -2.69
CA ASP A 208 -0.71 -27.71 -2.89
C ASP A 208 -1.81 -27.54 -1.84
N LEU A 209 -1.74 -26.49 -1.00
CA LEU A 209 -2.76 -26.18 -0.01
C LEU A 209 -4.10 -25.79 -0.66
N GLY A 210 -5.19 -26.45 -0.26
CA GLY A 210 -6.55 -26.15 -0.69
C GLY A 210 -7.34 -25.32 0.33
N GLU A 211 -6.68 -24.41 1.05
CA GLU A 211 -7.23 -23.77 2.25
C GLU A 211 -6.95 -22.27 2.31
N VAL A 212 -7.65 -21.59 3.23
CA VAL A 212 -7.37 -20.19 3.58
C VAL A 212 -6.36 -20.16 4.73
N VAL A 213 -5.25 -19.47 4.53
CA VAL A 213 -4.15 -19.40 5.52
C VAL A 213 -3.69 -17.95 5.72
N VAL A 214 -3.03 -17.69 6.84
CA VAL A 214 -2.35 -16.43 7.12
C VAL A 214 -0.84 -16.68 7.11
N VAL A 215 -0.09 -15.88 6.35
CA VAL A 215 1.37 -15.94 6.29
C VAL A 215 1.95 -14.63 6.81
N MET A 216 2.63 -14.72 7.94
CA MET A 216 3.34 -13.63 8.62
C MET A 216 4.65 -14.19 9.20
N HIS A 217 5.51 -13.34 9.76
CA HIS A 217 6.70 -13.79 10.48
C HIS A 217 6.35 -14.75 11.62
N GLY A 218 7.06 -15.88 11.69
CA GLY A 218 6.92 -16.85 12.78
C GLY A 218 7.74 -16.49 14.02
N THR A 219 8.84 -15.76 13.85
CA THR A 219 9.71 -15.31 14.95
C THR A 219 10.35 -13.96 14.62
N THR A 220 10.99 -13.35 15.61
CA THR A 220 11.75 -12.09 15.47
C THR A 220 13.24 -12.31 15.18
N HIS A 221 13.70 -13.56 15.06
CA HIS A 221 15.11 -13.93 14.91
C HIS A 221 15.51 -14.18 13.46
#